data_AF-A0AAW0SVK3-F1
#
_entry.id   AF-A0AAW0SVK3-F1
#
_cell.length_a   1.000
_cell.length_b   1.000
_cell.length_c   1.000
_cell.angle_alpha   90.00
_cell.angle_beta   90.00
_cell.angle_gamma   90.00
#
_symmetry.space_group_name_H-M   'P 1'
#
loop_
_entity.id
_entity.type
_entity.pdbx_description
1 polymer ?
#
loop_
_entity_poly.entity_id
_entity_poly.type
_entity_poly.pdbx_seq_one_letter_code
_entity_poly.pdbx_strand_id
1 'polypeptide(L)'
;MLFVVAVAVVAVVVSCGEVDWGAEEEAVKLLNDYHKEAAQVLHNYIKVSWDYNTNITDYNNERQKEASSRTRRFNDKWSKRSRDFVDLDLTSDTRRMMRKAFQMELNEEDGKNLSQILSNMSTIYSTAQVCLQGQQCMELDPELTNIMANSRNYSQLVEVWEGWRKNVSRKIKPYYLQYLELMNEKAKLNDFSDAGQMWRNEYETEGFEEAMEELYREIRPLYNLVHAYVRKRLREHYQIDPRGALPACVLGDIWGRIKMCTQVTMDDLQVAHHELGHVQYFMQYAHLPLTYRDGANGGFHEAIGELVGAVMETPQHLNKVGLLPHPPSGPGHEGPLHTCDLHGSEEAGRVLA
;
A
#
# COMPACT_ATOMS: atom_id res chain seq x y z
N MET A 1 31.40 -28.34 -62.92
CA MET A 1 30.16 -28.47 -62.10
C MET A 1 30.25 -27.45 -60.97
N LEU A 2 29.61 -26.29 -61.14
CA LEU A 2 29.53 -25.24 -60.14
C LEU A 2 28.08 -25.21 -59.63
N PHE A 3 27.86 -25.64 -58.40
CA PHE A 3 26.58 -25.50 -57.71
C PHE A 3 26.53 -24.09 -57.09
N VAL A 4 25.61 -23.26 -57.58
CA VAL A 4 25.25 -21.99 -56.94
C VAL A 4 24.10 -22.28 -55.98
N VAL A 5 24.37 -22.23 -54.69
CA VAL A 5 23.35 -22.29 -53.64
C VAL A 5 22.73 -20.90 -53.51
N ALA A 6 21.47 -20.76 -53.91
CA ALA A 6 20.70 -19.55 -53.65
C ALA A 6 20.17 -19.62 -52.20
N VAL A 7 20.75 -18.80 -51.32
CA VAL A 7 20.23 -18.58 -49.97
C VAL A 7 19.09 -17.57 -50.09
N ALA A 8 17.84 -18.04 -49.96
CA ALA A 8 16.68 -17.18 -49.82
C ALA A 8 16.68 -16.60 -48.40
N VAL A 9 17.01 -15.32 -48.27
CA VAL A 9 16.80 -14.56 -47.04
C VAL A 9 15.30 -14.30 -46.95
N VAL A 10 14.60 -15.09 -46.14
CA VAL A 10 13.23 -14.78 -45.73
C VAL A 10 13.32 -13.65 -44.71
N ALA A 11 13.09 -12.41 -45.16
CA ALA A 11 12.84 -11.30 -44.27
C ALA A 11 11.49 -11.56 -43.58
N VAL A 12 11.53 -11.95 -42.30
CA VAL A 12 10.35 -11.90 -41.45
C VAL A 12 10.08 -10.42 -41.19
N VAL A 13 9.21 -9.84 -42.01
CA VAL A 13 8.65 -8.51 -41.74
C VAL A 13 7.70 -8.69 -40.56
N VAL A 14 8.17 -8.34 -39.36
CA VAL A 14 7.27 -8.11 -38.23
C VAL A 14 6.49 -6.85 -38.58
N SER A 15 5.28 -7.03 -39.09
CA SER A 15 4.31 -5.97 -39.28
C SER A 15 3.96 -5.41 -37.90
N CYS A 16 4.51 -4.25 -37.51
CA CYS A 16 3.84 -3.42 -36.52
C CYS A 16 2.45 -3.11 -37.09
N GLY A 17 1.38 -3.56 -36.41
CA GLY A 17 0.00 -3.26 -36.82
C GLY A 17 -0.14 -1.76 -37.07
N GLU A 18 -0.68 -1.41 -38.23
CA GLU A 18 -0.95 -0.02 -38.60
C GLU A 18 -2.09 0.49 -37.71
N VAL A 19 -1.89 1.62 -37.02
CA VAL A 19 -2.90 2.18 -36.11
C VAL A 19 -4.19 2.49 -36.89
N ASP A 20 -5.33 2.01 -36.40
CA ASP A 20 -6.63 2.39 -36.93
C ASP A 20 -7.00 3.79 -36.41
N TRP A 21 -6.69 4.81 -37.21
CA TRP A 21 -6.93 6.20 -36.86
C TRP A 21 -8.42 6.55 -36.71
N GLY A 22 -9.33 5.80 -37.34
CA GLY A 22 -10.77 6.00 -37.17
C GLY A 22 -11.21 5.52 -35.78
N ALA A 23 -10.78 4.31 -35.40
CA ALA A 23 -11.00 3.78 -34.06
C ALA A 23 -10.32 4.62 -32.97
N GLU A 24 -9.12 5.15 -33.23
CA GLU A 24 -8.37 6.02 -32.33
C GLU A 24 -9.15 7.29 -32.00
N GLU A 25 -9.70 7.97 -33.00
CA GLU A 25 -10.50 9.19 -32.78
C GLU A 25 -11.74 8.92 -31.93
N GLU A 26 -12.42 7.80 -32.19
CA GLU A 26 -13.59 7.37 -31.41
C GLU A 26 -13.22 7.00 -29.96
N ALA A 27 -12.10 6.29 -29.77
CA ALA A 27 -11.59 5.91 -28.44
C ALA A 27 -11.22 7.13 -27.61
N VAL A 28 -10.53 8.11 -28.20
CA VAL A 28 -10.17 9.38 -27.53
C VAL A 28 -11.43 10.15 -27.13
N LYS A 29 -12.45 10.18 -27.98
CA LYS A 29 -13.73 10.82 -27.64
C LYS A 29 -14.43 10.11 -26.47
N LEU A 30 -14.43 8.78 -26.48
CA LEU A 30 -15.01 7.96 -25.42
C LEU A 30 -14.30 8.21 -24.07
N LEU A 31 -12.96 8.27 -24.07
CA LEU A 31 -12.16 8.57 -22.87
C LEU A 31 -12.44 9.96 -22.31
N ASN A 32 -12.58 10.97 -23.18
CA ASN A 32 -12.93 12.33 -22.75
C ASN A 32 -14.29 12.39 -22.05
N ASP A 33 -15.28 11.65 -22.56
CA ASP A 33 -16.59 11.57 -21.93
C ASP A 33 -16.53 10.77 -20.61
N TYR A 34 -15.71 9.71 -20.56
CA TYR A 34 -15.42 8.96 -19.34
C TYR A 34 -14.83 9.88 -18.26
N HIS A 35 -13.79 10.67 -18.57
CA HIS A 35 -13.14 11.53 -17.58
C HIS A 35 -14.08 12.59 -17.02
N LYS A 36 -14.97 13.17 -17.82
CA LYS A 36 -15.96 14.15 -17.36
C LYS A 36 -16.93 13.56 -16.34
N GLU A 37 -17.44 12.37 -16.62
CA GLU A 37 -18.40 11.68 -15.73
C GLU A 37 -17.68 11.08 -14.51
N ALA A 38 -16.50 10.50 -14.69
CA ALA A 38 -15.64 9.97 -13.63
C ALA A 38 -15.34 11.04 -12.57
N ALA A 39 -15.01 12.26 -12.99
CA ALA A 39 -14.71 13.36 -12.08
C ALA A 39 -15.84 13.59 -11.06
N GLN A 40 -17.09 13.53 -11.49
CA GLN A 40 -18.25 13.79 -10.64
C GLN A 40 -18.55 12.60 -9.73
N VAL A 41 -18.54 11.39 -10.30
CA VAL A 41 -18.86 10.15 -9.59
C VAL A 41 -17.81 9.86 -8.50
N LEU A 42 -16.53 9.92 -8.87
CA LEU A 42 -15.42 9.67 -7.96
C LEU A 42 -15.33 10.75 -6.88
N HIS A 43 -15.51 12.04 -7.23
CA HIS A 43 -15.51 13.11 -6.22
C HIS A 43 -16.59 12.90 -5.16
N ASN A 44 -17.81 12.54 -5.58
CA ASN A 44 -18.90 12.24 -4.64
C ASN A 44 -18.56 11.02 -3.76
N TYR A 45 -18.01 9.95 -4.35
CA TYR A 45 -17.60 8.76 -3.59
C TYR A 45 -16.53 9.09 -2.54
N ILE A 46 -15.47 9.79 -2.93
CA ILE A 46 -14.38 10.18 -2.03
C ILE A 46 -14.91 11.06 -0.88
N LYS A 47 -15.77 12.04 -1.17
CA LYS A 47 -16.36 12.90 -0.14
C LYS A 47 -17.18 12.09 0.88
N VAL A 48 -18.02 11.17 0.42
CA VAL A 48 -18.84 10.35 1.32
C VAL A 48 -17.99 9.34 2.09
N SER A 49 -16.96 8.78 1.46
CA SER A 49 -16.01 7.90 2.13
C SER A 49 -15.25 8.64 3.22
N TRP A 50 -14.88 9.90 2.98
CA TRP A 50 -14.26 10.77 3.98
C TRP A 50 -15.20 11.03 5.16
N ASP A 51 -16.48 11.36 4.91
CA ASP A 51 -17.49 11.55 5.96
C ASP A 51 -17.60 10.30 6.87
N TYR A 52 -17.52 9.09 6.30
CA TYR A 52 -17.55 7.84 7.06
C TYR A 52 -16.26 7.58 7.85
N ASN A 53 -15.09 7.71 7.20
CA ASN A 53 -13.80 7.46 7.85
C ASN A 53 -13.51 8.44 8.99
N THR A 54 -14.03 9.67 8.91
CA THR A 54 -13.87 10.70 9.94
C THR A 54 -14.99 10.72 10.98
N ASN A 55 -16.12 10.05 10.70
CA ASN A 55 -17.26 9.96 11.59
C ASN A 55 -18.04 8.66 11.34
N ILE A 56 -17.62 7.59 12.03
CA ILE A 56 -18.15 6.24 11.86
C ILE A 56 -19.54 6.16 12.51
N THR A 57 -20.58 6.23 11.67
CA THR A 57 -21.99 6.09 12.05
C THR A 57 -22.71 5.23 11.04
N ASP A 58 -23.81 4.60 11.44
CA ASP A 58 -24.67 3.84 10.52
C ASP A 58 -25.18 4.71 9.36
N TYR A 59 -25.50 5.98 9.65
CA TYR A 59 -25.91 6.96 8.63
C TYR A 59 -24.84 7.19 7.56
N ASN A 60 -23.59 7.44 7.96
CA ASN A 60 -22.50 7.64 7.00
C ASN A 60 -22.12 6.35 6.27
N ASN A 61 -22.23 5.20 6.94
CA ASN A 61 -22.03 3.88 6.34
C ASN A 61 -23.02 3.64 5.20
N GLU A 62 -24.31 3.87 5.42
CA GLU A 62 -25.33 3.71 4.37
C GLU A 62 -25.11 4.66 3.18
N ARG A 63 -24.74 5.93 3.44
CA ARG A 63 -24.37 6.85 2.36
C ARG A 63 -23.18 6.35 1.55
N GLN A 64 -22.15 5.80 2.21
CA GLN A 64 -20.97 5.26 1.55
C GLN A 64 -21.32 4.05 0.67
N LYS A 65 -22.20 3.16 1.15
CA LYS A 65 -22.72 2.03 0.36
C LYS A 65 -23.47 2.50 -0.89
N GLU A 66 -24.33 3.51 -0.76
CA GLU A 66 -25.04 4.10 -1.91
C GLU A 66 -24.07 4.70 -2.93
N ALA A 67 -23.07 5.44 -2.47
CA ALA A 67 -22.04 6.03 -3.33
C ALA A 67 -21.20 4.94 -4.04
N SER A 68 -20.79 3.90 -3.31
CA SER A 68 -20.10 2.73 -3.88
C SER A 68 -20.93 2.06 -4.98
N SER A 69 -22.24 1.88 -4.74
CA SER A 69 -23.18 1.33 -5.72
C SER A 69 -23.28 2.19 -6.99
N ARG A 70 -23.21 3.53 -6.85
CA ARG A 70 -23.18 4.46 -8.00
C ARG A 70 -21.88 4.32 -8.79
N THR A 71 -20.72 4.30 -8.11
CA THR A 71 -19.41 4.10 -8.74
C THR A 71 -19.36 2.78 -9.50
N ARG A 72 -19.94 1.72 -8.93
CA ARG A 72 -20.02 0.43 -9.60
C ARG A 72 -20.85 0.46 -10.88
N ARG A 73 -22.05 1.07 -10.85
CA ARG A 73 -22.87 1.23 -12.07
C ARG A 73 -22.16 2.05 -13.13
N PHE A 74 -21.41 3.06 -12.70
CA PHE A 74 -20.53 3.83 -13.57
C PHE A 74 -19.48 2.93 -14.22
N ASN A 75 -18.72 2.14 -13.45
CA ASN A 75 -17.73 1.20 -13.98
C ASN A 75 -18.36 0.20 -14.96
N ASP A 76 -19.47 -0.46 -14.60
CA ASP A 76 -20.15 -1.43 -15.48
C ASP A 76 -20.62 -0.80 -16.81
N LYS A 77 -21.20 0.41 -16.77
CA LYS A 77 -21.60 1.15 -17.97
C LYS A 77 -20.40 1.41 -18.88
N TRP A 78 -19.28 1.83 -18.32
CA TRP A 78 -18.11 2.21 -19.08
C TRP A 78 -17.33 1.01 -19.61
N SER A 79 -17.17 -0.05 -18.80
CA SER A 79 -16.54 -1.31 -19.23
C SER A 79 -17.32 -2.03 -20.34
N LYS A 80 -18.64 -1.84 -20.43
CA LYS A 80 -19.44 -2.33 -21.56
C LYS A 80 -19.20 -1.53 -22.84
N ARG A 81 -19.11 -0.20 -22.74
CA ARG A 81 -18.93 0.70 -23.89
C ARG A 81 -17.55 0.60 -24.52
N SER A 82 -16.57 0.23 -23.73
CA SER A 82 -15.18 0.13 -24.16
C SER A 82 -14.79 -1.23 -24.71
N ARG A 83 -15.63 -2.25 -24.51
CA ARG A 83 -15.33 -3.64 -24.89
C ARG A 83 -14.94 -3.74 -26.36
N ASP A 84 -15.64 -3.00 -27.20
CA ASP A 84 -15.43 -3.00 -28.66
C ASP A 84 -14.08 -2.41 -29.08
N PHE A 85 -13.37 -1.74 -28.17
CA PHE A 85 -12.09 -1.09 -28.43
C PHE A 85 -10.87 -1.85 -27.88
N VAL A 86 -11.06 -2.91 -27.09
CA VAL A 86 -9.97 -3.61 -26.38
C VAL A 86 -8.99 -4.29 -27.35
N ASP A 87 -9.52 -4.84 -28.45
CA ASP A 87 -8.76 -5.59 -29.45
C ASP A 87 -8.35 -4.75 -30.68
N LEU A 88 -8.63 -3.44 -30.66
CA LEU A 88 -8.31 -2.55 -31.78
C LEU A 88 -6.83 -2.12 -31.74
N ASP A 89 -6.30 -1.86 -32.94
CA ASP A 89 -4.95 -1.34 -33.14
C ASP A 89 -4.91 0.17 -32.84
N LEU A 90 -4.99 0.51 -31.55
CA LEU A 90 -4.89 1.86 -31.01
C LEU A 90 -3.44 2.27 -30.72
N THR A 91 -3.21 3.57 -30.50
CA THR A 91 -1.93 4.03 -29.95
C THR A 91 -1.68 3.44 -28.56
N SER A 92 -0.41 3.35 -28.14
CA SER A 92 -0.05 2.78 -26.84
C SER A 92 -0.69 3.52 -25.66
N ASP A 93 -0.79 4.85 -25.76
CA ASP A 93 -1.33 5.71 -24.71
C ASP A 93 -2.85 5.53 -24.59
N THR A 94 -3.57 5.61 -25.70
CA THR A 94 -5.01 5.35 -25.76
C THR A 94 -5.32 3.94 -25.27
N ARG A 95 -4.63 2.90 -25.79
CA ARG A 95 -4.83 1.52 -25.33
C ARG A 95 -4.61 1.38 -23.81
N ARG A 96 -3.58 2.01 -23.26
CA ARG A 96 -3.29 2.00 -21.81
C ARG A 96 -4.39 2.69 -21.00
N MET A 97 -4.85 3.87 -21.42
CA MET A 97 -5.96 4.58 -20.75
C MET A 97 -7.24 3.75 -20.78
N MET A 98 -7.55 3.14 -21.93
CA MET A 98 -8.72 2.28 -22.09
C MET A 98 -8.63 1.09 -21.11
N ARG A 99 -7.51 0.36 -21.07
CA ARG A 99 -7.33 -0.76 -20.14
C ARG A 99 -7.49 -0.36 -18.67
N LYS A 100 -7.01 0.83 -18.28
CA LYS A 100 -7.16 1.36 -16.92
C LYS A 100 -8.61 1.80 -16.61
N ALA A 101 -9.28 2.43 -17.56
CA ALA A 101 -10.65 2.91 -17.38
C ALA A 101 -11.68 1.77 -17.33
N PHE A 102 -11.37 0.62 -17.93
CA PHE A 102 -12.38 -0.35 -18.32
C PHE A 102 -12.09 -1.76 -17.82
N GLN A 103 -12.19 -1.92 -16.51
CA GLN A 103 -12.12 -3.22 -15.86
C GLN A 103 -13.52 -3.82 -15.69
N MET A 104 -13.69 -5.08 -16.05
CA MET A 104 -14.92 -5.81 -15.77
C MET A 104 -15.13 -5.94 -14.26
N GLU A 105 -16.33 -5.60 -13.83
CA GLU A 105 -16.77 -5.77 -12.45
C GLU A 105 -17.48 -7.11 -12.28
N LEU A 106 -17.51 -7.60 -11.04
CA LEU A 106 -18.35 -8.74 -10.67
C LEU A 106 -19.83 -8.47 -11.00
N ASN A 107 -20.68 -9.51 -10.99
CA ASN A 107 -22.13 -9.33 -11.08
C ASN A 107 -22.69 -8.64 -9.82
N GLU A 108 -23.85 -7.99 -9.91
CA GLU A 108 -24.37 -7.12 -8.84
C GLU A 108 -24.38 -7.77 -7.46
N GLU A 109 -24.81 -9.03 -7.38
CA GLU A 109 -24.85 -9.82 -6.14
C GLU A 109 -23.46 -10.01 -5.55
N ASP A 110 -22.52 -10.53 -6.33
CA ASP A 110 -21.16 -10.85 -5.88
C ASP A 110 -20.36 -9.60 -5.47
N GLY A 111 -20.52 -8.48 -6.17
CA GLY A 111 -19.84 -7.25 -5.73
C GLY A 111 -20.52 -6.57 -4.53
N LYS A 112 -21.81 -6.81 -4.27
CA LYS A 112 -22.44 -6.40 -3.00
C LYS A 112 -21.88 -7.26 -1.86
N ASN A 113 -21.76 -8.57 -2.09
CA ASN A 113 -21.15 -9.49 -1.16
C ASN A 113 -19.69 -9.09 -0.86
N LEU A 114 -18.87 -8.82 -1.88
CA LEU A 114 -17.50 -8.33 -1.73
C LEU A 114 -17.42 -7.06 -0.89
N SER A 115 -18.29 -6.08 -1.16
CA SER A 115 -18.34 -4.82 -0.40
C SER A 115 -18.68 -5.07 1.07
N GLN A 116 -19.64 -5.96 1.36
CA GLN A 116 -20.02 -6.33 2.72
C GLN A 116 -18.90 -7.09 3.45
N ILE A 117 -18.20 -7.99 2.74
CA ILE A 117 -17.04 -8.72 3.26
C ILE A 117 -15.94 -7.73 3.66
N LEU A 118 -15.58 -6.78 2.79
CA LEU A 118 -14.57 -5.76 3.07
C LEU A 118 -14.96 -4.88 4.27
N SER A 119 -16.22 -4.42 4.31
CA SER A 119 -16.74 -3.63 5.43
C SER A 119 -16.67 -4.41 6.75
N ASN A 120 -17.12 -5.67 6.76
CA ASN A 120 -17.06 -6.52 7.96
C ASN A 120 -15.62 -6.75 8.43
N MET A 121 -14.69 -7.05 7.52
CA MET A 121 -13.27 -7.22 7.88
C MET A 121 -12.67 -5.94 8.46
N SER A 122 -12.99 -4.79 7.86
CA SER A 122 -12.54 -3.47 8.35
C SER A 122 -13.08 -3.20 9.76
N THR A 123 -14.38 -3.37 9.99
CA THR A 123 -14.99 -3.17 11.32
C THR A 123 -14.41 -4.11 12.36
N ILE A 124 -14.25 -5.41 12.04
CA ILE A 124 -13.62 -6.38 12.95
C ILE A 124 -12.22 -5.91 13.35
N TYR A 125 -11.44 -5.39 12.40
CA TYR A 125 -10.09 -4.91 12.68
C TYR A 125 -10.10 -3.64 13.53
N SER A 126 -10.92 -2.64 13.19
CA SER A 126 -10.91 -1.33 13.84
C SER A 126 -11.53 -1.32 15.23
N THR A 127 -12.50 -2.20 15.51
CA THR A 127 -13.19 -2.27 16.81
C THR A 127 -12.74 -3.46 17.66
N ALA A 128 -11.69 -4.17 17.26
CA ALA A 128 -11.20 -5.28 18.04
C ALA A 128 -10.52 -4.79 19.31
N GLN A 129 -10.78 -5.51 20.40
CA GLN A 129 -10.19 -5.25 21.69
C GLN A 129 -9.51 -6.49 22.23
N VAL A 130 -8.47 -6.30 23.05
CA VAL A 130 -7.79 -7.36 23.79
C VAL A 130 -7.93 -7.07 25.28
N CYS A 131 -8.45 -8.05 26.03
CA CYS A 131 -8.65 -7.94 27.47
C CYS A 131 -7.58 -8.77 28.17
N LEU A 132 -6.62 -8.11 28.82
CA LEU A 132 -5.60 -8.78 29.63
C LEU A 132 -6.20 -9.18 30.99
N GLN A 133 -5.68 -10.23 31.62
CA GLN A 133 -6.22 -10.71 32.91
C GLN A 133 -6.21 -9.60 33.97
N GLY A 134 -7.40 -9.30 34.52
CA GLY A 134 -7.57 -8.29 35.56
C GLY A 134 -7.50 -6.84 35.08
N GLN A 135 -7.49 -6.59 33.77
CA GLN A 135 -7.48 -5.25 33.17
C GLN A 135 -8.71 -5.02 32.28
N GLN A 136 -8.96 -3.75 31.95
CA GLN A 136 -9.96 -3.35 30.97
C GLN A 136 -9.52 -3.79 29.57
N CYS A 137 -10.50 -4.07 28.70
CA CYS A 137 -10.23 -4.35 27.30
C CYS A 137 -9.66 -3.12 26.60
N MET A 138 -8.58 -3.31 25.86
CA MET A 138 -7.81 -2.25 25.20
C MET A 138 -7.96 -2.37 23.68
N GLU A 139 -8.01 -1.22 23.01
CA GLU A 139 -8.03 -1.12 21.54
C GLU A 139 -6.61 -1.13 20.98
N LEU A 140 -6.50 -1.35 19.67
CA LEU A 140 -5.21 -1.39 18.99
C LEU A 140 -4.42 -0.10 19.21
N ASP A 141 -5.04 1.03 18.87
CA ASP A 141 -4.44 2.34 18.97
C ASP A 141 -5.24 3.20 19.97
N PRO A 142 -4.58 3.83 20.97
CA PRO A 142 -3.13 3.81 21.22
C PRO A 142 -2.65 2.68 22.15
N GLU A 143 -3.54 1.98 22.86
CA GLU A 143 -3.14 1.20 24.05
C GLU A 143 -2.27 -0.02 23.73
N LEU A 144 -2.72 -0.91 22.84
CA LEU A 144 -1.95 -2.11 22.52
C LEU A 144 -0.66 -1.77 21.76
N THR A 145 -0.70 -0.79 20.85
CA THR A 145 0.48 -0.26 20.16
C THR A 145 1.51 0.28 21.16
N ASN A 146 1.07 1.06 22.15
CA ASN A 146 1.95 1.57 23.21
C ASN A 146 2.56 0.43 24.08
N ILE A 147 1.79 -0.60 24.42
CA ILE A 147 2.32 -1.76 25.17
C ILE A 147 3.39 -2.49 24.33
N MET A 148 3.13 -2.73 23.05
CA MET A 148 4.08 -3.43 22.18
C MET A 148 5.38 -2.64 21.96
N ALA A 149 5.31 -1.31 21.91
CA ALA A 149 6.48 -0.45 21.78
C ALA A 149 7.32 -0.36 23.07
N ASN A 150 6.66 -0.19 24.21
CA ASN A 150 7.32 0.21 25.45
C ASN A 150 7.51 -0.91 26.47
N SER A 151 6.66 -1.94 26.46
CA SER A 151 6.81 -3.03 27.43
C SER A 151 8.08 -3.81 27.16
N ARG A 152 8.75 -4.22 28.24
CA ARG A 152 9.85 -5.19 28.21
C ARG A 152 9.48 -6.51 28.89
N ASN A 153 8.22 -6.68 29.31
CA ASN A 153 7.74 -7.91 29.93
C ASN A 153 7.33 -8.92 28.85
N TYR A 154 8.10 -10.00 28.71
CA TYR A 154 7.86 -11.02 27.69
C TYR A 154 6.44 -11.62 27.76
N SER A 155 5.96 -11.95 28.97
CA SER A 155 4.64 -12.54 29.13
C SER A 155 3.52 -11.59 28.71
N GLN A 156 3.65 -10.30 29.02
CA GLN A 156 2.69 -9.28 28.61
C GLN A 156 2.68 -9.10 27.09
N LEU A 157 3.85 -9.05 26.46
CA LEU A 157 3.98 -8.94 25.00
C LEU A 157 3.35 -10.15 24.28
N VAL A 158 3.55 -11.37 24.81
CA VAL A 158 2.91 -12.57 24.28
C VAL A 158 1.39 -12.51 24.45
N GLU A 159 0.88 -12.13 25.62
CA GLU A 159 -0.57 -12.06 25.88
C GLU A 159 -1.26 -11.07 24.94
N VAL A 160 -0.67 -9.89 24.73
CA VAL A 160 -1.17 -8.90 23.76
C VAL A 160 -1.13 -9.44 22.33
N TRP A 161 0.04 -9.95 21.91
CA TRP A 161 0.27 -10.41 20.54
C TRP A 161 -0.63 -11.58 20.14
N GLU A 162 -0.81 -12.55 21.05
CA GLU A 162 -1.71 -13.69 20.86
C GLU A 162 -3.18 -13.28 20.97
N GLY A 163 -3.51 -12.41 21.94
CA GLY A 163 -4.86 -11.90 22.16
C GLY A 163 -5.40 -11.20 20.91
N TRP A 164 -4.59 -10.35 20.29
CA TRP A 164 -4.95 -9.66 19.05
C TRP A 164 -5.24 -10.64 17.92
N ARG A 165 -4.35 -11.61 17.67
CA ARG A 165 -4.52 -12.64 16.62
C ARG A 165 -5.73 -13.53 16.88
N LYS A 166 -6.02 -13.82 18.15
CA LYS A 166 -7.21 -14.59 18.54
C LYS A 166 -8.50 -13.81 18.28
N ASN A 167 -8.51 -12.51 18.57
CA ASN A 167 -9.71 -11.68 18.49
C ASN A 167 -9.98 -11.13 17.09
N VAL A 168 -8.94 -10.95 16.27
CA VAL A 168 -9.02 -10.42 14.90
C VAL A 168 -8.88 -11.53 13.88
N SER A 169 -7.71 -12.18 13.81
CA SER A 169 -7.38 -13.08 12.70
C SER A 169 -8.34 -14.27 12.59
N ARG A 170 -8.81 -14.83 13.71
CA ARG A 170 -9.80 -15.92 13.70
C ARG A 170 -11.16 -15.48 13.14
N LYS A 171 -11.58 -14.24 13.41
CA LYS A 171 -12.84 -13.68 12.91
C LYS A 171 -12.75 -13.27 11.45
N ILE A 172 -11.60 -12.74 11.01
CA ILE A 172 -11.37 -12.33 9.63
C ILE A 172 -11.22 -13.53 8.69
N LYS A 173 -10.59 -14.64 9.12
CA LYS A 173 -10.31 -15.81 8.27
C LYS A 173 -11.47 -16.26 7.36
N PRO A 174 -12.71 -16.50 7.84
CA PRO A 174 -13.80 -16.94 6.97
C PRO A 174 -14.19 -15.90 5.91
N TYR A 175 -14.11 -14.61 6.22
CA TYR A 175 -14.35 -13.53 5.27
C TYR A 175 -13.23 -13.43 4.24
N TYR A 176 -11.98 -13.64 4.67
CA TYR A 176 -10.81 -13.58 3.79
C TYR A 176 -10.83 -14.68 2.72
N LEU A 177 -11.32 -15.89 3.05
CA LEU A 177 -11.46 -16.97 2.07
C LEU A 177 -12.48 -16.62 0.98
N GLN A 178 -13.64 -16.09 1.35
CA GLN A 178 -14.66 -15.63 0.39
C GLN A 178 -14.17 -14.43 -0.43
N TYR A 179 -13.42 -13.52 0.20
CA TYR A 179 -12.76 -12.41 -0.50
C TYR A 179 -11.83 -12.92 -1.61
N LEU A 180 -11.00 -13.94 -1.32
CA LEU A 180 -10.09 -14.51 -2.33
C LEU A 180 -10.84 -15.15 -3.49
N GLU A 181 -11.95 -15.84 -3.23
CA GLU A 181 -12.80 -16.44 -4.28
C GLU A 181 -13.34 -15.36 -5.22
N LEU A 182 -13.97 -14.32 -4.66
CA LEU A 182 -14.54 -13.21 -5.43
C LEU A 182 -13.48 -12.39 -6.17
N MET A 183 -12.32 -12.16 -5.56
CA MET A 183 -11.23 -11.44 -6.22
C MET A 183 -10.61 -12.25 -7.35
N ASN A 184 -10.48 -13.57 -7.22
CA ASN A 184 -10.02 -14.43 -8.31
C ASN A 184 -11.04 -14.55 -9.43
N GLU A 185 -12.34 -14.52 -9.13
CA GLU A 185 -13.38 -14.41 -10.15
C GLU A 185 -13.27 -13.08 -10.91
N LYS A 186 -13.13 -11.96 -10.19
CA LYS A 186 -12.91 -10.64 -10.82
C LYS A 186 -11.67 -10.63 -11.70
N ALA A 187 -10.57 -11.26 -11.26
CA ALA A 187 -9.35 -11.35 -12.04
C ALA A 187 -9.57 -12.11 -13.37
N LYS A 188 -10.27 -13.24 -13.33
CA LYS A 188 -10.60 -14.04 -14.53
C LYS A 188 -11.51 -13.29 -15.51
N LEU A 189 -12.44 -12.47 -15.01
CA LEU A 189 -13.26 -11.60 -15.85
C LEU A 189 -12.43 -10.54 -16.62
N ASN A 190 -11.21 -10.28 -16.17
CA ASN A 190 -10.28 -9.32 -16.77
C ASN A 190 -9.06 -10.02 -17.39
N ASP A 191 -9.20 -11.29 -17.77
CA ASP A 191 -8.16 -12.09 -18.45
C ASP A 191 -6.87 -12.32 -17.64
N PHE A 192 -6.96 -12.26 -16.31
CA PHE A 192 -5.88 -12.65 -15.40
C PHE A 192 -6.11 -14.05 -14.81
N SER A 193 -5.03 -14.77 -14.50
CA SER A 193 -5.06 -16.11 -13.88
C SER A 193 -5.66 -16.06 -12.47
N ASP A 194 -5.32 -15.02 -11.72
CA ASP A 194 -5.66 -14.81 -10.32
C ASP A 194 -5.50 -13.34 -9.92
N ALA A 195 -6.02 -12.99 -8.74
CA ALA A 195 -5.95 -11.63 -8.21
C ALA A 195 -4.51 -11.12 -8.04
N GLY A 196 -3.55 -12.02 -7.78
CA GLY A 196 -2.16 -11.65 -7.64
C GLY A 196 -1.55 -11.18 -8.96
N GLN A 197 -1.82 -11.88 -10.06
CA GLN A 197 -1.39 -11.46 -11.40
C GLN A 197 -2.01 -10.10 -11.76
N MET A 198 -3.31 -9.92 -11.48
CA MET A 198 -4.01 -8.65 -11.68
C MET A 198 -3.36 -7.50 -10.91
N TRP A 199 -2.91 -7.72 -9.67
CA TRP A 199 -2.18 -6.70 -8.89
C TRP A 199 -0.79 -6.42 -9.44
N ARG A 200 -0.01 -7.45 -9.78
CA ARG A 200 1.34 -7.27 -10.36
C ARG A 200 1.29 -6.55 -11.70
N ASN A 201 0.20 -6.68 -12.45
CA ASN A 201 -0.01 -5.96 -13.70
C ASN A 201 0.02 -4.43 -13.54
N GLU A 202 -0.17 -3.88 -12.34
CA GLU A 202 0.00 -2.43 -12.09
C GLU A 202 1.42 -1.94 -12.41
N TYR A 203 2.43 -2.79 -12.23
CA TYR A 203 3.84 -2.47 -12.49
C TYR A 203 4.21 -2.61 -13.96
N GLU A 204 3.39 -3.27 -14.78
CA GLU A 204 3.58 -3.48 -16.23
C GLU A 204 5.00 -3.91 -16.59
N THR A 205 5.59 -4.73 -15.73
CA THR A 205 6.99 -5.16 -15.83
C THR A 205 7.02 -6.68 -16.04
N GLU A 206 7.55 -7.11 -17.19
CA GLU A 206 7.85 -8.52 -17.41
C GLU A 206 8.92 -9.00 -16.43
N GLY A 207 8.76 -10.19 -15.86
CA GLY A 207 9.71 -10.73 -14.89
C GLY A 207 9.71 -10.01 -13.53
N PHE A 208 8.61 -9.37 -13.15
CA PHE A 208 8.50 -8.63 -11.88
C PHE A 208 8.86 -9.48 -10.65
N GLU A 209 8.42 -10.75 -10.61
CA GLU A 209 8.70 -11.64 -9.48
C GLU A 209 10.19 -11.97 -9.36
N GLU A 210 10.86 -12.22 -10.49
CA GLU A 210 12.28 -12.49 -10.56
C GLU A 210 13.11 -11.26 -10.13
N ALA A 211 12.71 -10.07 -10.60
CA ALA A 211 13.36 -8.82 -10.21
C ALA A 211 13.25 -8.55 -8.69
N MET A 212 12.07 -8.83 -8.09
CA MET A 212 11.88 -8.69 -6.64
C MET A 212 12.71 -9.71 -5.84
N GLU A 213 12.82 -10.94 -6.31
CA GLU A 213 13.66 -11.98 -5.71
C GLU A 213 15.17 -11.63 -5.81
N GLU A 214 15.60 -11.05 -6.93
CA GLU A 214 16.98 -10.57 -7.10
C GLU A 214 17.29 -9.43 -6.12
N LEU A 215 16.41 -8.42 -6.03
CA LEU A 215 16.54 -7.34 -5.06
C LEU A 215 16.61 -7.85 -3.61
N TYR A 216 15.77 -8.82 -3.26
CA TYR A 216 15.83 -9.44 -1.93
C TYR A 216 17.18 -10.13 -1.69
N ARG A 217 17.75 -10.81 -2.69
CA ARG A 217 19.07 -11.44 -2.57
C ARG A 217 20.19 -10.43 -2.31
N GLU A 218 20.11 -9.24 -2.90
CA GLU A 218 21.07 -8.16 -2.67
C GLU A 218 20.97 -7.57 -1.26
N ILE A 219 19.75 -7.44 -0.72
CA ILE A 219 19.49 -6.88 0.62
C ILE A 219 19.80 -7.92 1.72
N ARG A 220 19.65 -9.21 1.41
CA ARG A 220 19.75 -10.32 2.38
C ARG A 220 21.03 -10.32 3.23
N PRO A 221 22.25 -10.06 2.71
CA PRO A 221 23.46 -9.98 3.53
C PRO A 221 23.36 -8.92 4.64
N LEU A 222 22.86 -7.73 4.32
CA LEU A 222 22.64 -6.66 5.31
C LEU A 222 21.57 -7.06 6.32
N TYR A 223 20.42 -7.57 5.83
CA TYR A 223 19.35 -8.05 6.71
C TYR A 223 19.85 -9.10 7.71
N ASN A 224 20.69 -10.05 7.27
CA ASN A 224 21.26 -11.08 8.15
C ASN A 224 22.15 -10.49 9.26
N LEU A 225 22.92 -9.44 8.95
CA LEU A 225 23.75 -8.74 9.94
C LEU A 225 22.89 -8.00 10.96
N VAL A 226 21.87 -7.26 10.49
CA VAL A 226 20.91 -6.55 11.34
C VAL A 226 20.14 -7.54 12.23
N HIS A 227 19.59 -8.60 11.65
CA HIS A 227 18.89 -9.66 12.37
C HIS A 227 19.80 -10.30 13.43
N ALA A 228 21.06 -10.62 13.10
CA ALA A 228 22.00 -11.20 14.05
C ALA A 228 22.35 -10.23 15.20
N TYR A 229 22.52 -8.94 14.90
CA TYR A 229 22.76 -7.90 15.89
C TYR A 229 21.56 -7.70 16.83
N VAL A 230 20.35 -7.54 16.27
CA VAL A 230 19.10 -7.41 17.03
C VAL A 230 18.89 -8.64 17.92
N ARG A 231 19.11 -9.86 17.40
CA ARG A 231 19.07 -11.09 18.21
C ARG A 231 20.07 -11.08 19.36
N LYS A 232 21.30 -10.62 19.12
CA LYS A 232 22.31 -10.50 20.19
C LYS A 232 21.82 -9.57 21.30
N ARG A 233 21.25 -8.42 20.96
CA ARG A 233 20.72 -7.43 21.92
C ARG A 233 19.49 -7.94 22.66
N LEU A 234 18.52 -8.52 21.97
CA LEU A 234 17.32 -9.07 22.61
C LEU A 234 17.65 -10.21 23.58
N ARG A 235 18.72 -10.97 23.35
CA ARG A 235 19.19 -12.01 24.28
C ARG A 235 19.75 -11.48 25.60
N GLU A 236 20.06 -10.19 25.70
CA GLU A 236 20.43 -9.55 26.96
C GLU A 236 19.21 -9.40 27.89
N HIS A 237 17.98 -9.42 27.33
CA HIS A 237 16.72 -9.22 28.07
C HIS A 237 15.78 -10.43 28.05
N TYR A 238 15.81 -11.24 27.01
CA TYR A 238 14.88 -12.35 26.77
C TYR A 238 15.61 -13.67 26.53
N GLN A 239 14.95 -14.78 26.87
CA GLN A 239 15.44 -16.12 26.56
C GLN A 239 15.15 -16.46 25.10
N ILE A 240 16.08 -16.12 24.19
CA ILE A 240 15.96 -16.36 22.74
C ILE A 240 17.06 -17.34 22.29
N ASP A 241 16.68 -18.25 21.39
CA ASP A 241 17.60 -19.20 20.75
C ASP A 241 18.71 -18.44 19.98
N PRO A 242 20.01 -18.69 20.27
CA PRO A 242 21.13 -18.05 19.57
C PRO A 242 21.17 -18.30 18.06
N ARG A 243 20.54 -19.38 17.56
CA ARG A 243 20.56 -19.79 16.15
C ARG A 243 19.18 -19.79 15.50
N GLY A 244 18.12 -19.71 16.30
CA GLY A 244 16.74 -19.67 15.84
C GLY A 244 16.28 -18.31 15.31
N ALA A 245 15.03 -18.27 14.87
CA ALA A 245 14.32 -17.05 14.49
C ALA A 245 14.00 -16.18 15.72
N LEU A 246 13.77 -14.90 15.48
CA LEU A 246 13.29 -13.98 16.52
C LEU A 246 11.81 -14.23 16.83
N PRO A 247 11.40 -14.23 18.11
CA PRO A 247 9.98 -14.19 18.45
C PRO A 247 9.33 -12.91 17.92
N ALA A 248 8.21 -13.02 17.20
CA ALA A 248 7.59 -11.87 16.54
C ALA A 248 7.00 -10.83 17.50
N CYS A 249 6.74 -11.20 18.75
CA CYS A 249 6.13 -10.32 19.76
C CYS A 249 7.12 -9.35 20.45
N VAL A 250 8.42 -9.46 20.19
CA VAL A 250 9.46 -8.63 20.84
C VAL A 250 10.10 -7.61 19.91
N LEU A 251 9.43 -7.27 18.80
CA LEU A 251 9.98 -6.41 17.74
C LEU A 251 9.52 -4.94 17.82
N GLY A 252 8.75 -4.56 18.84
CA GLY A 252 8.36 -3.17 19.10
C GLY A 252 6.97 -2.78 18.59
N ASP A 253 6.29 -3.66 17.84
CA ASP A 253 4.90 -3.45 17.44
C ASP A 253 4.19 -4.82 17.23
N ILE A 254 2.90 -4.79 16.92
CA ILE A 254 2.06 -6.00 16.88
C ILE A 254 2.23 -6.84 15.60
N TRP A 255 2.85 -6.29 14.54
CA TRP A 255 3.11 -6.92 13.24
C TRP A 255 4.59 -6.94 12.80
N GLY A 256 5.46 -6.14 13.43
CA GLY A 256 6.74 -5.73 12.86
C GLY A 256 6.66 -4.47 11.94
N ARG A 257 5.55 -3.68 11.94
CA ARG A 257 5.25 -2.51 11.08
C ARG A 257 4.29 -1.47 11.72
N ILE A 258 4.32 -0.21 11.27
CA ILE A 258 3.58 0.95 11.85
C ILE A 258 2.27 1.28 11.10
N LYS A 259 1.23 1.72 11.83
CA LYS A 259 0.00 2.43 11.35
C LYS A 259 -0.34 3.58 12.32
N MET A 260 -0.90 4.69 11.82
CA MET A 260 -0.96 5.98 12.54
C MET A 260 -2.35 6.40 13.04
N CYS A 261 -2.37 6.87 14.30
CA CYS A 261 -3.28 7.88 14.85
C CYS A 261 -2.40 8.90 15.58
N THR A 262 -2.10 10.04 14.93
CA THR A 262 -1.01 10.97 15.30
C THR A 262 -0.97 11.27 16.80
N GLN A 263 0.14 10.92 17.44
CA GLN A 263 0.56 11.39 18.74
C GLN A 263 1.71 12.40 18.57
N VAL A 264 2.06 13.10 19.65
CA VAL A 264 3.22 14.00 19.65
C VAL A 264 4.49 13.16 19.85
N THR A 265 4.94 12.51 18.76
CA THR A 265 6.13 11.65 18.75
C THR A 265 6.99 11.91 17.51
N MET A 266 8.26 11.51 17.55
CA MET A 266 9.15 11.61 16.39
C MET A 266 8.68 10.73 15.23
N ASP A 267 8.17 9.53 15.53
CA ASP A 267 7.63 8.60 14.54
C ASP A 267 6.41 9.20 13.82
N ASP A 268 5.52 9.85 14.56
CA ASP A 268 4.35 10.52 13.96
C ASP A 268 4.73 11.78 13.18
N LEU A 269 5.81 12.47 13.54
CA LEU A 269 6.35 13.58 12.75
C LEU A 269 6.88 13.09 11.40
N GLN A 270 7.58 11.96 11.38
CA GLN A 270 8.04 11.31 10.14
C GLN A 270 6.84 10.92 9.27
N VAL A 271 5.85 10.23 9.84
CA VAL A 271 4.65 9.80 9.10
C VAL A 271 3.87 11.01 8.58
N ALA A 272 3.72 12.09 9.35
CA ALA A 272 3.07 13.30 8.85
C ALA A 272 3.75 13.86 7.58
N HIS A 273 5.07 13.81 7.51
CA HIS A 273 5.83 14.22 6.33
C HIS A 273 5.72 13.23 5.18
N HIS A 274 5.65 11.93 5.47
CA HIS A 274 5.33 10.89 4.48
C HIS A 274 3.97 11.18 3.82
N GLU A 275 2.92 11.42 4.62
CA GLU A 275 1.57 11.71 4.11
C GLU A 275 1.50 13.03 3.32
N LEU A 276 2.29 14.05 3.71
CA LEU A 276 2.42 15.28 2.92
C LEU A 276 3.11 15.04 1.57
N GLY A 277 4.00 14.05 1.48
CA GLY A 277 4.58 13.60 0.21
C GLY A 277 3.52 13.13 -0.77
N HIS A 278 2.54 12.34 -0.30
CA HIS A 278 1.38 11.92 -1.10
C HIS A 278 0.56 13.11 -1.60
N VAL A 279 0.25 14.07 -0.71
CA VAL A 279 -0.48 15.30 -1.06
C VAL A 279 0.26 16.09 -2.14
N GLN A 280 1.58 16.24 -1.98
CA GLN A 280 2.41 16.92 -2.97
C GLN A 280 2.36 16.20 -4.32
N TYR A 281 2.42 14.87 -4.34
CA TYR A 281 2.36 14.10 -5.58
C TYR A 281 0.99 14.25 -6.26
N PHE A 282 -0.12 14.20 -5.50
CA PHE A 282 -1.47 14.46 -6.01
C PHE A 282 -1.57 15.81 -6.75
N MET A 283 -0.95 16.86 -6.19
CA MET A 283 -0.96 18.19 -6.82
C MET A 283 -0.16 18.21 -8.14
N GLN A 284 0.96 17.49 -8.22
CA GLN A 284 1.82 17.51 -9.42
C GLN A 284 1.11 16.93 -10.64
N TYR A 285 0.40 15.82 -10.50
CA TYR A 285 -0.32 15.20 -11.62
C TYR A 285 -1.78 15.63 -11.76
N ALA A 286 -2.25 16.62 -10.98
CA ALA A 286 -3.64 17.08 -11.01
C ALA A 286 -4.10 17.59 -12.39
N HIS A 287 -3.18 17.94 -13.29
CA HIS A 287 -3.44 18.38 -14.65
C HIS A 287 -3.61 17.23 -15.65
N LEU A 288 -3.21 16.01 -15.30
CA LEU A 288 -3.31 14.83 -16.16
C LEU A 288 -4.78 14.35 -16.31
N PRO A 289 -5.09 13.54 -17.33
CA PRO A 289 -6.36 12.81 -17.41
C PRO A 289 -6.56 11.93 -16.18
N LEU A 290 -7.81 11.72 -15.74
CA LEU A 290 -8.09 10.99 -14.48
C LEU A 290 -7.49 9.59 -14.45
N THR A 291 -7.44 8.90 -15.58
CA THR A 291 -6.84 7.56 -15.73
C THR A 291 -5.33 7.52 -15.45
N TYR A 292 -4.66 8.68 -15.46
CA TYR A 292 -3.22 8.83 -15.19
C TYR A 292 -2.93 9.67 -13.94
N ARG A 293 -3.94 9.96 -13.10
CA ARG A 293 -3.73 10.64 -11.82
C ARG A 293 -3.34 9.64 -10.73
N ASP A 294 -2.21 9.00 -10.94
CA ASP A 294 -1.63 7.99 -10.06
C ASP A 294 -0.10 8.07 -10.12
N GLY A 295 0.59 7.37 -9.22
CA GLY A 295 2.03 7.14 -9.34
C GLY A 295 2.36 6.38 -10.64
N ALA A 296 3.64 6.41 -11.04
CA ALA A 296 4.11 5.59 -12.16
C ALA A 296 3.82 4.08 -11.92
N ASN A 297 3.93 3.68 -10.65
CA ASN A 297 3.38 2.48 -10.02
C ASN A 297 3.25 2.76 -8.50
N GLY A 298 2.62 1.87 -7.74
CA GLY A 298 2.45 2.03 -6.29
C GLY A 298 3.76 2.26 -5.53
N GLY A 299 4.87 1.67 -5.96
CA GLY A 299 6.18 1.88 -5.34
C GLY A 299 6.70 3.33 -5.46
N PHE A 300 6.41 4.04 -6.57
CA PHE A 300 6.77 5.45 -6.71
C PHE A 300 5.97 6.35 -5.78
N HIS A 301 4.68 6.05 -5.57
CA HIS A 301 3.81 6.82 -4.69
C HIS A 301 4.36 6.79 -3.26
N GLU A 302 4.63 5.58 -2.75
CA GLU A 302 5.23 5.35 -1.43
C GLU A 302 6.64 5.93 -1.31
N ALA A 303 7.49 5.78 -2.32
CA ALA A 303 8.87 6.26 -2.27
C ALA A 303 8.98 7.79 -2.14
N ILE A 304 8.04 8.55 -2.70
CA ILE A 304 8.00 10.01 -2.51
C ILE A 304 7.66 10.37 -1.07
N GLY A 305 6.68 9.69 -0.46
CA GLY A 305 6.37 9.83 0.96
C GLY A 305 7.58 9.50 1.83
N GLU A 306 8.18 8.34 1.63
CA GLU A 306 9.38 7.89 2.35
C GLU A 306 10.56 8.87 2.22
N LEU A 307 10.80 9.42 1.03
CA LEU A 307 11.86 10.40 0.80
C LEU A 307 11.64 11.67 1.63
N VAL A 308 10.42 12.22 1.61
CA VAL A 308 10.09 13.44 2.35
C VAL A 308 10.19 13.18 3.85
N GLY A 309 9.71 12.04 4.34
CA GLY A 309 9.86 11.61 5.74
C GLY A 309 11.33 11.52 6.15
N ALA A 310 12.15 10.76 5.42
CA ALA A 310 13.55 10.50 5.76
C ALA A 310 14.43 11.75 5.78
N VAL A 311 14.21 12.71 4.87
CA VAL A 311 15.00 13.96 4.85
C VAL A 311 14.79 14.80 6.11
N MET A 312 13.58 14.76 6.67
CA MET A 312 13.22 15.53 7.87
C MET A 312 13.84 14.95 9.14
N GLU A 313 14.17 13.65 9.15
CA GLU A 313 14.84 12.97 10.27
C GLU A 313 16.35 13.21 10.33
N THR A 314 16.93 13.85 9.31
CA THR A 314 18.37 14.08 9.29
C THR A 314 18.79 14.93 10.50
N PRO A 315 19.89 14.58 11.21
CA PRO A 315 20.35 15.36 12.34
C PRO A 315 20.62 16.83 12.01
N GLN A 316 21.05 17.14 10.78
CA GLN A 316 21.20 18.53 10.34
C GLN A 316 19.86 19.27 10.33
N HIS A 317 18.81 18.64 9.78
CA HIS A 317 17.49 19.22 9.72
C HIS A 317 16.92 19.41 11.13
N LEU A 318 16.93 18.36 11.96
CA LEU A 318 16.40 18.38 13.32
C LEU A 318 17.10 19.43 14.20
N ASN A 319 18.40 19.62 14.06
CA ASN A 319 19.10 20.72 14.75
C ASN A 319 18.65 22.08 14.25
N LYS A 320 18.49 22.26 12.92
CA LYS A 320 18.04 23.52 12.33
C LYS A 320 16.63 23.92 12.76
N VAL A 321 15.74 22.94 12.95
CA VAL A 321 14.37 23.18 13.44
C VAL A 321 14.26 23.19 14.98
N GLY A 322 15.38 23.07 15.69
CA GLY A 322 15.43 23.18 17.15
C GLY A 322 15.02 21.91 17.92
N LEU A 323 14.86 20.78 17.23
CA LEU A 323 14.54 19.47 17.84
C LEU A 323 15.78 18.71 18.33
N LEU A 324 16.98 19.13 17.90
CA LEU A 324 18.25 18.64 18.43
C LEU A 324 19.08 19.79 19.05
N PRO A 325 19.59 19.62 20.28
CA PRO A 325 20.28 20.69 21.02
C PRO A 325 21.66 21.05 20.45
N HIS A 326 22.28 20.16 19.67
CA HIS A 326 23.62 20.36 19.12
C HIS A 326 23.67 20.06 17.62
N PRO A 327 24.44 20.84 16.83
CA PRO A 327 24.66 20.52 15.43
C PRO A 327 25.41 19.20 15.32
N PRO A 328 25.09 18.34 14.33
CA PRO A 328 25.82 17.10 14.14
C PRO A 328 27.30 17.42 13.93
N SER A 329 28.17 16.80 14.73
CA SER A 329 29.60 16.78 14.46
C SER A 329 29.80 16.24 13.03
N GLY A 330 30.73 16.84 12.28
CA GLY A 330 31.02 16.47 10.89
C GLY A 330 31.44 15.00 10.71
N PRO A 331 31.96 14.59 9.53
CA PRO A 331 32.21 13.18 9.16
C PRO A 331 33.40 12.53 9.92
N GLY A 332 33.47 12.70 11.23
CA GLY A 332 34.38 12.07 12.16
C GLY A 332 33.62 11.80 13.46
N HIS A 333 33.04 10.61 13.57
CA HIS A 333 32.51 10.11 14.82
C HIS A 333 33.69 9.62 15.69
N GLU A 334 34.06 10.37 16.72
CA GLU A 334 34.81 9.85 17.87
C GLU A 334 33.86 9.71 19.05
N GLY A 335 33.30 8.52 19.23
CA GLY A 335 32.37 8.20 20.34
C GLY A 335 31.46 7.02 19.99
N PRO A 336 30.99 6.23 20.98
CA PRO A 336 30.18 5.06 20.71
C PRO A 336 28.87 5.47 20.03
N LEU A 337 28.58 4.82 18.90
CA LEU A 337 27.43 4.94 17.97
C LEU A 337 26.01 4.89 18.62
N HIS A 338 25.88 4.96 19.95
CA HIS A 338 24.70 4.59 20.71
C HIS A 338 24.22 5.63 21.75
N THR A 339 24.69 6.88 21.70
CA THR A 339 24.31 7.89 22.74
C THR A 339 23.27 8.92 22.31
N CYS A 340 22.88 8.97 21.03
CA CYS A 340 21.79 9.83 20.56
C CYS A 340 20.57 8.96 20.20
N ASP A 341 19.78 8.60 21.21
CA ASP A 341 18.44 8.05 20.96
C ASP A 341 17.47 9.24 20.72
N LEU A 342 17.26 9.54 19.43
CA LEU A 342 16.34 10.57 18.97
C LEU A 342 14.88 10.23 19.30
N HIS A 343 14.53 8.94 19.33
CA HIS A 343 13.17 8.47 19.61
C HIS A 343 12.88 8.41 21.13
N GLY A 344 13.92 8.34 21.96
CA GLY A 344 13.83 8.38 23.43
C GLY A 344 14.10 9.75 24.08
N SER A 345 14.30 10.82 23.31
CA SER A 345 14.64 12.14 23.86
C SER A 345 13.42 12.83 24.49
N GLU A 346 13.35 12.84 25.83
CA GLU A 346 12.35 13.64 26.58
C GLU A 346 12.40 15.13 26.22
N GLU A 347 13.57 15.65 25.85
CA GLU A 347 13.76 17.05 25.48
C GLU A 347 13.14 17.35 24.11
N ALA A 348 13.34 16.48 23.12
CA ALA A 348 12.69 16.61 21.81
C ALA A 348 11.16 16.44 21.93
N GLY A 349 10.71 15.49 22.75
CA GLY A 349 9.29 15.32 23.06
C GLY A 349 8.65 16.54 23.73
N ARG A 350 9.38 17.25 24.61
CA ARG A 350 8.91 18.52 25.23
C ARG A 350 8.90 19.71 24.27
N VAL A 351 9.71 19.71 23.21
CA VAL A 351 9.67 20.76 22.19
C VAL A 351 8.51 20.54 21.21
N LEU A 352 8.13 19.28 20.99
CA LEU A 352 7.02 18.91 20.11
C LEU A 352 5.64 19.07 20.78
N ALA A 353 5.54 18.99 22.11
CA ALA A 353 4.31 19.14 22.90
C ALA A 353 4.03 20.59 23.29
#